data_AF-A0A9Q1RPP5-F1
#
_entry.id   AF-A0A9Q1RPP5-F1
#
_cell.length_a   1.000
_cell.length_b   1.000
_cell.length_c   1.000
_cell.angle_alpha   90.00
_cell.angle_beta   90.00
_cell.angle_gamma   90.00
#
_symmetry.space_group_name_H-M   'P 1'
#
loop_
_entity.id
_entity.type
_entity.pdbx_description
1 polymer ?
#
loop_
_entity_poly.entity_id
_entity_poly.type
_entity_poly.pdbx_seq_one_letter_code
_entity_poly.pdbx_strand_id
1 'polypeptide(L)'
;MWYDNTKYNQSKLHDYANKFGSDLLGAYYLPRASMYFNLLSKSLEENVDFKLEEWRKEWIAYSNKWQEGTELYLVKAHGDALAIATGLFEKYFS
;
A
#
# COMPACT_ATOMS: atom_id res chain seq x y z
N MET A 1 -7.30 -5.50 4.06
CA MET A 1 -7.18 -6.63 4.99
C MET A 1 -8.56 -7.27 5.17
N TRP A 2 -8.66 -8.59 5.31
CA TRP A 2 -9.88 -9.23 5.87
C TRP A 2 -9.75 -9.32 7.40
N TYR A 3 -10.80 -9.73 8.12
CA TYR A 3 -10.92 -9.51 9.56
C TYR A 3 -10.04 -10.40 10.46
N ASP A 4 -9.58 -11.55 9.98
CA ASP A 4 -9.02 -12.65 10.79
C ASP A 4 -7.50 -12.56 11.01
N ASN A 5 -6.96 -11.34 11.18
CA ASN A 5 -5.52 -11.17 11.39
C ASN A 5 -5.11 -11.23 12.86
N THR A 6 -3.80 -11.38 13.05
CA THR A 6 -3.13 -11.26 14.35
C THR A 6 -2.01 -10.24 14.23
N LYS A 7 -1.37 -9.89 15.35
CA LYS A 7 -0.19 -9.02 15.34
C LYS A 7 0.93 -9.48 14.37
N TYR A 8 1.06 -10.79 14.16
CA TYR A 8 2.19 -11.38 13.43
C TYR A 8 1.81 -12.02 12.09
N ASN A 9 0.53 -12.22 11.81
CA ASN A 9 0.05 -12.90 10.62
C ASN A 9 -1.14 -12.16 10.04
N GLN A 10 -1.03 -11.83 8.76
CA GLN A 10 -2.14 -11.32 7.97
C GLN A 10 -3.19 -12.41 7.72
N SER A 11 -4.43 -11.99 7.48
CA SER A 11 -5.51 -12.84 7.01
C SER A 11 -5.08 -13.64 5.78
N LYS A 12 -5.52 -14.89 5.65
CA LYS A 12 -5.28 -15.64 4.40
C LYS A 12 -6.04 -15.06 3.20
N LEU A 13 -7.08 -14.27 3.45
CA LEU A 13 -7.87 -13.57 2.44
C LEU A 13 -7.42 -12.12 2.25
N HIS A 14 -6.29 -11.70 2.83
CA HIS A 14 -5.77 -10.34 2.62
C HIS A 14 -5.75 -9.97 1.14
N ASP A 15 -6.30 -8.80 0.82
CA ASP A 15 -6.40 -8.25 -0.53
C ASP A 15 -7.22 -9.09 -1.56
N TYR A 16 -7.96 -10.14 -1.15
CA TYR A 16 -8.84 -10.92 -2.05
C TYR A 16 -9.82 -10.05 -2.85
N ALA A 17 -10.37 -9.01 -2.21
CA ALA A 17 -11.32 -8.09 -2.83
C ALA A 17 -10.67 -6.77 -3.30
N ASN A 18 -9.36 -6.76 -3.58
CA ASN A 18 -8.64 -5.56 -3.99
C ASN A 18 -9.30 -4.81 -5.17
N LYS A 19 -9.03 -3.51 -5.23
CA LYS A 19 -9.53 -2.60 -6.27
C LYS A 19 -8.45 -1.57 -6.60
N PHE A 20 -8.45 -1.07 -7.83
CA PHE A 20 -7.58 0.04 -8.22
C PHE A 20 -8.35 1.38 -8.12
N GLY A 21 -8.85 1.69 -6.91
CA GLY A 21 -9.50 2.97 -6.62
C GLY A 21 -8.47 4.05 -6.30
N SER A 22 -8.71 5.30 -6.70
CA SER A 22 -7.78 6.42 -6.52
C SER A 22 -7.36 6.60 -5.06
N ASP A 23 -8.33 6.65 -4.16
CA ASP A 23 -8.07 6.85 -2.74
C ASP A 23 -7.43 5.61 -2.10
N LEU A 24 -7.85 4.42 -2.54
CA LEU A 24 -7.26 3.18 -2.05
C LEU A 24 -5.78 3.07 -2.46
N LEU A 25 -5.42 3.55 -3.66
CA LEU A 25 -4.04 3.64 -4.10
C LEU A 25 -3.23 4.56 -3.19
N GLY A 26 -3.69 5.79 -2.96
CA GLY A 26 -2.96 6.79 -2.17
C GLY A 26 -2.94 6.51 -0.67
N ALA A 27 -4.06 6.06 -0.10
CA ALA A 27 -4.25 5.93 1.35
C ALA A 27 -4.02 4.51 1.87
N TYR A 28 -3.99 3.47 1.02
CA TYR A 28 -3.83 2.09 1.48
C TYR A 28 -2.67 1.35 0.80
N TYR A 29 -2.57 1.35 -0.52
CA TYR A 29 -1.52 0.60 -1.22
C TYR A 29 -0.16 1.31 -1.16
N LEU A 30 -0.12 2.61 -1.45
CA LEU A 30 1.11 3.38 -1.49
C LEU A 30 1.84 3.36 -0.14
N PRO A 31 1.19 3.63 1.01
CA PRO A 31 1.89 3.63 2.30
C PRO A 31 2.44 2.24 2.66
N ARG A 32 1.71 1.16 2.34
CA ARG A 32 2.17 -0.22 2.55
C ARG A 32 3.38 -0.58 1.67
N ALA A 33 3.40 -0.14 0.42
CA ALA A 33 4.54 -0.33 -0.48
C ALA A 33 5.76 0.47 0.02
N SER A 34 5.55 1.74 0.40
CA SER A 34 6.62 2.59 0.94
C SER A 34 7.23 2.00 2.21
N MET A 35 6.44 1.43 3.13
CA MET A 35 6.97 0.74 4.33
C MET A 35 7.93 -0.38 3.98
N TYR A 36 7.60 -1.20 2.98
CA TYR A 36 8.47 -2.28 2.52
C TYR A 36 9.78 -1.75 1.95
N PHE A 37 9.70 -0.81 1.00
CA PHE A 37 10.90 -0.29 0.33
C PHE A 37 11.79 0.49 1.28
N ASN A 38 11.22 1.27 2.21
CA ASN A 38 12.01 1.98 3.22
C ASN A 38 12.82 1.03 4.10
N LEU A 39 12.19 -0.05 4.60
CA LEU A 39 12.91 -1.02 5.42
C LEU A 39 13.91 -1.82 4.60
N LEU A 40 13.58 -2.17 3.36
CA LEU A 40 14.49 -2.88 2.46
C LEU A 40 15.74 -2.04 2.18
N SER A 41 15.58 -0.77 1.81
CA SER A 41 16.70 0.15 1.58
C SER A 41 17.57 0.27 2.82
N LYS A 42 16.96 0.45 4.00
CA LYS A 42 17.70 0.51 5.27
C LYS A 42 18.48 -0.77 5.55
N SER A 43 17.87 -1.95 5.36
CA SER A 43 18.54 -3.23 5.54
C SER A 43 19.76 -3.39 4.62
N LEU A 44 19.66 -2.92 3.37
CA LEU A 44 20.77 -2.93 2.42
C LEU A 44 21.89 -1.96 2.83
N GLU A 45 21.54 -0.74 3.23
CA GLU A 45 22.49 0.28 3.69
C GLU A 45 23.25 -0.17 4.94
N GLU A 46 22.57 -0.82 5.88
CA GLU A 46 23.15 -1.31 7.13
C GLU A 46 23.80 -2.69 6.99
N ASN A 47 23.69 -3.33 5.81
CA ASN A 47 24.14 -4.71 5.55
C ASN A 47 23.62 -5.72 6.60
N VAL A 48 22.32 -5.65 6.88
CA VAL A 48 21.62 -6.54 7.82
C VAL A 48 20.49 -7.26 7.12
N ASP A 49 20.13 -8.43 7.64
CA ASP A 49 18.99 -9.19 7.14
C ASP A 49 17.69 -8.37 7.22
N PHE A 50 16.84 -8.56 6.21
CA PHE A 50 15.51 -7.95 6.18
C PHE A 50 14.64 -8.52 7.31
N LYS A 51 14.25 -7.65 8.26
CA LYS A 51 13.45 -8.03 9.42
C LYS A 51 11.97 -8.20 9.06
N LEU A 52 11.65 -9.30 8.36
CA LEU A 52 10.32 -9.58 7.80
C LEU A 52 9.19 -9.49 8.83
N GLU A 53 9.39 -10.01 10.04
CA GLU A 53 8.36 -9.99 11.07
C GLU A 53 8.05 -8.56 11.55
N GLU A 54 9.07 -7.72 11.72
CA GLU A 54 8.90 -6.33 12.14
C GLU A 54 8.16 -5.52 11.08
N TRP A 55 8.56 -5.65 9.81
CA TRP A 55 7.82 -5.07 8.68
C TRP A 55 6.35 -5.50 8.68
N ARG A 56 6.10 -6.80 8.85
CA ARG A 56 4.74 -7.34 8.79
C ARG A 56 3.88 -6.82 9.94
N LYS A 57 4.42 -6.71 11.15
CA LYS A 57 3.70 -6.13 12.31
C LYS A 57 3.26 -4.70 12.01
N GLU A 58 4.16 -3.89 11.43
CA GLU A 58 3.85 -2.52 11.03
C GLU A 58 2.79 -2.47 9.93
N TRP A 59 2.95 -3.30 8.89
CA TRP A 59 2.00 -3.41 7.78
C TRP A 59 0.59 -3.82 8.24
N ILE A 60 0.48 -4.76 9.20
CA ILE A 60 -0.79 -5.21 9.75
C ILE A 60 -1.42 -4.11 10.60
N ALA A 61 -0.65 -3.49 11.50
CA ALA A 61 -1.11 -2.41 12.36
C ALA A 61 -1.63 -1.23 11.54
N TYR A 62 -0.87 -0.83 10.51
CA TYR A 62 -1.31 0.20 9.58
C TYR A 62 -2.60 -0.17 8.87
N SER A 63 -2.69 -1.41 8.36
CA SER A 63 -3.87 -1.87 7.63
C SER A 63 -5.13 -1.89 8.50
N ASN A 64 -5.01 -2.29 9.76
CA ASN A 64 -6.13 -2.28 10.70
C ASN A 64 -6.57 -0.85 11.02
N LYS A 65 -5.60 0.04 11.29
CA LYS A 65 -5.90 1.45 11.53
C LYS A 65 -6.59 2.10 10.33
N TRP A 66 -6.14 1.82 9.12
CA TRP A 66 -6.79 2.32 7.90
C TRP A 66 -8.22 1.80 7.76
N GLN A 67 -8.45 0.52 8.06
CA GLN A 67 -9.79 -0.10 8.00
C GLN A 67 -10.77 0.47 9.04
N GLU A 68 -10.27 0.88 10.21
CA GLU A 68 -11.04 1.54 11.26
C GLU A 68 -11.21 3.05 11.01
N GLY A 69 -10.55 3.60 9.99
CA GLY A 69 -10.55 5.02 9.67
C GLY A 69 -11.91 5.52 9.17
N THR A 70 -12.22 6.78 9.48
CA THR A 70 -13.48 7.45 9.09
C THR A 70 -13.24 8.62 8.15
N GLU A 71 -12.19 8.52 7.32
CA GLU A 71 -11.77 9.62 6.46
C GLU A 71 -12.75 9.89 5.32
N LEU A 72 -12.83 11.16 4.92
CA LEU A 72 -13.68 11.59 3.81
C LEU A 72 -12.92 11.42 2.48
N TYR A 73 -13.56 10.73 1.54
CA TYR A 73 -13.03 10.49 0.20
C TYR A 73 -13.80 11.28 -0.85
N LEU A 74 -13.12 11.67 -1.94
CA LEU A 74 -13.72 12.45 -3.01
C LEU A 74 -14.70 11.59 -3.81
N VAL A 75 -15.92 12.08 -3.98
CA VAL A 75 -16.97 11.39 -4.76
C VAL A 75 -17.03 11.84 -6.22
N LYS A 76 -16.20 12.83 -6.60
CA LYS A 76 -16.10 13.35 -7.96
C LYS A 76 -14.70 13.10 -8.52
N ALA A 77 -14.65 12.56 -9.73
CA ALA A 77 -13.41 12.41 -10.46
C ALA A 77 -12.77 13.76 -10.78
N HIS A 78 -11.45 13.81 -10.84
CA HIS A 78 -10.66 14.98 -11.23
C HIS A 78 -9.46 14.54 -12.09
N GLY A 79 -8.99 15.44 -12.96
CA GLY A 79 -7.86 15.19 -13.86
C GLY A 79 -8.26 14.90 -15.31
N ASP A 80 -7.25 14.89 -16.20
CA ASP A 80 -7.40 14.55 -17.62
C ASP A 80 -6.85 13.13 -17.85
N ALA A 81 -7.75 12.18 -18.08
CA ALA A 81 -7.39 10.78 -18.24
C ALA A 81 -6.52 10.51 -19.46
N LEU A 82 -6.71 11.24 -20.57
CA LEU A 82 -5.94 11.02 -21.80
C LEU A 82 -4.52 11.55 -21.63
N ALA A 83 -4.38 12.76 -21.08
CA ALA A 83 -3.07 13.34 -20.81
C ALA A 83 -2.26 12.47 -19.82
N ILE A 84 -2.91 11.99 -18.74
CA ILE A 84 -2.26 11.12 -17.75
C ILE A 84 -1.85 9.78 -18.38
N ALA A 85 -2.74 9.13 -19.14
CA ALA A 85 -2.43 7.85 -19.77
C ALA A 85 -1.26 7.96 -20.76
N THR A 86 -1.22 9.03 -21.54
CA THR A 86 -0.14 9.30 -22.50
C THR A 86 1.19 9.48 -21.77
N GLY A 87 1.23 10.32 -20.72
CA GLY A 87 2.46 10.53 -19.95
C GLY A 87 2.94 9.28 -19.20
N LEU A 88 2.03 8.43 -18.73
CA LEU A 88 2.40 7.14 -18.13
C LEU A 88 2.97 6.17 -19.17
N PHE A 89 2.38 6.10 -20.37
CA PHE A 89 2.90 5.27 -21.45
C PHE A 89 4.32 5.69 -21.84
N GLU A 90 4.54 6.98 -22.08
CA GLU A 90 5.86 7.53 -22.43
C GLU A 90 6.90 7.28 -21.33
N LYS A 91 6.54 7.41 -20.06
CA LYS A 91 7.49 7.24 -18.97
C LYS A 91 7.91 5.79 -18.74
N TYR A 92 6.99 4.84 -18.90
CA TYR A 92 7.19 3.47 -18.44
C TYR A 92 7.26 2.43 -19.57
N PHE A 93 6.85 2.76 -20.80
CA PHE A 93 6.69 1.80 -21.90
C PHE A 93 7.27 2.22 -23.26
N SER A 94 7.68 3.47 -23.45
CA SER A 94 8.46 3.89 -24.64
C SER A 94 9.95 3.92 -24.34
#